data_AF-A0A967HGE1-F1
#
_entry.id   AF-A0A967HGE1-F1
#
_cell.length_a   1.000
_cell.length_b   1.000
_cell.length_c   1.000
_cell.angle_alpha   90.00
_cell.angle_beta   90.00
_cell.angle_gamma   90.00
#
_symmetry.space_group_name_H-M   'P 1'
#
loop_
_entity.id
_entity.type
_entity.pdbx_description
1 polymer ?
#
loop_
_entity_poly.entity_id
_entity_poly.type
_entity_poly.pdbx_seq_one_letter_code
_entity_poly.pdbx_strand_id
1 'polypeptide(L)'
;GASPVEALTATAAKVIDRVGGSEEAQLNMVLCDGERLTAVRTGTRLETNSLYVARRPPFAPDGVVLASEAPEAGAAWSPVDGHSWIEIDADGGVRSEVL
;
A
#
# COMPACT_ATOMS: atom_id res chain seq x y z
N GLY A 1 -13.17 -13.31 11.34
CA GLY A 1 -13.33 -12.62 10.04
C GLY A 1 -12.03 -12.76 9.26
N ALA A 2 -12.02 -12.43 7.97
CA ALA A 2 -10.77 -12.35 7.20
C ALA A 2 -9.87 -11.24 7.78
N SER A 3 -8.55 -11.40 7.66
CA SER A 3 -7.59 -10.36 8.02
C SER A 3 -7.71 -9.14 7.08
N PRO A 4 -7.25 -7.94 7.50
CA PRO A 4 -7.20 -6.76 6.63
C PRO A 4 -6.48 -7.01 5.29
N VAL A 5 -5.36 -7.73 5.31
CA VAL A 5 -4.60 -8.13 4.12
C VAL A 5 -5.45 -9.01 3.20
N GLU A 6 -6.04 -10.08 3.72
CA GLU A 6 -6.90 -10.99 2.95
C GLU A 6 -8.10 -10.24 2.34
N ALA A 7 -8.71 -9.33 3.10
CA ALA A 7 -9.87 -8.55 2.64
C ALA A 7 -9.50 -7.60 1.49
N LEU A 8 -8.38 -6.89 1.61
CA LEU A 8 -7.89 -5.98 0.56
C LEU A 8 -7.44 -6.76 -0.69
N THR A 9 -6.67 -7.83 -0.53
CA THR A 9 -6.20 -8.65 -1.65
C THR A 9 -7.37 -9.30 -2.40
N ALA A 10 -8.35 -9.85 -1.68
CA ALA A 10 -9.55 -10.41 -2.30
C ALA A 10 -10.40 -9.35 -3.01
N THR A 11 -10.44 -8.13 -2.49
CA THR A 11 -11.11 -7.00 -3.15
C THR A 11 -10.36 -6.60 -4.42
N ALA A 12 -9.02 -6.53 -4.37
CA ALA A 12 -8.18 -6.20 -5.51
C ALA A 12 -8.38 -7.20 -6.65
N ALA A 13 -8.33 -8.49 -6.33
CA ALA A 13 -8.54 -9.57 -7.29
C ALA A 13 -9.90 -9.45 -7.98
N LYS A 14 -10.98 -9.19 -7.23
CA LYS A 14 -12.32 -9.00 -7.82
C LYS A 14 -12.39 -7.80 -8.77
N VAL A 15 -11.70 -6.70 -8.45
CA VAL A 15 -11.66 -5.53 -9.33
C VAL A 15 -10.87 -5.85 -10.61
N ILE A 16 -9.71 -6.50 -10.46
CA ILE A 16 -8.87 -6.93 -11.58
C ILE A 16 -9.64 -7.90 -12.49
N ASP A 17 -10.30 -8.92 -11.93
CA ASP A 17 -11.10 -9.88 -12.70
C ASP A 17 -12.25 -9.21 -13.46
N ARG A 18 -12.88 -8.19 -12.85
CA ARG A 18 -14.03 -7.50 -13.43
C ARG A 18 -13.66 -6.52 -14.53
N VAL A 19 -12.50 -5.89 -14.44
CA VAL A 19 -12.09 -4.73 -15.27
C VAL A 19 -10.94 -5.08 -16.22
N GLY A 20 -10.02 -5.95 -15.80
CA GLY A 20 -8.77 -6.28 -16.50
C GLY A 20 -8.91 -7.00 -17.84
N GLY A 21 -10.12 -7.45 -18.19
CA GLY A 21 -10.40 -8.00 -19.52
C GLY A 21 -10.60 -6.94 -20.61
N SER A 22 -10.85 -5.68 -20.23
CA SER A 22 -11.21 -4.61 -21.19
C SER A 22 -10.50 -3.28 -20.93
N GLU A 23 -10.13 -2.99 -19.68
CA GLU A 23 -9.64 -1.68 -19.26
C GLU A 23 -8.42 -1.80 -18.33
N GLU A 24 -7.67 -0.72 -18.24
CA GLU A 24 -6.63 -0.59 -17.23
C GLU A 24 -7.22 -0.15 -15.89
N ALA A 25 -6.82 -0.82 -14.81
CA ALA A 25 -7.13 -0.40 -13.45
C ALA A 25 -5.86 -0.33 -12.62
N GLN A 26 -5.66 0.80 -11.95
CA GLN A 26 -4.56 1.09 -11.04
C GLN A 26 -5.14 1.19 -9.62
N LEU A 27 -4.61 0.39 -8.69
CA LEU A 27 -5.22 0.16 -7.39
C LEU A 27 -4.19 0.37 -6.28
N ASN A 28 -4.27 1.56 -5.66
CA ASN A 28 -3.74 1.78 -4.31
C ASN A 28 -4.94 1.79 -3.36
N MET A 29 -5.07 0.76 -2.54
CA MET A 29 -6.16 0.63 -1.57
C MET A 29 -5.60 0.60 -0.16
N VAL A 30 -6.30 1.24 0.78
CA VAL A 30 -5.87 1.35 2.17
C VAL A 30 -7.05 0.99 3.08
N LEU A 31 -6.78 0.19 4.11
CA LEU A 31 -7.69 -0.13 5.20
C LEU A 31 -7.01 0.19 6.52
N CYS A 32 -7.74 0.81 7.45
CA CYS A 32 -7.27 1.11 8.79
C CYS A 32 -8.34 0.68 9.78
N ASP A 33 -7.95 -0.08 10.81
CA ASP A 33 -8.83 -0.57 11.87
C ASP A 33 -8.63 0.16 13.21
N GLY A 34 -7.78 1.19 13.21
CA GLY A 34 -7.41 1.96 14.40
C GLY A 34 -6.19 1.44 15.14
N GLU A 35 -5.74 0.21 14.86
CA GLU A 35 -4.49 -0.37 15.39
C GLU A 35 -3.43 -0.54 14.31
N ARG A 36 -3.85 -0.79 13.07
CA ARG A 36 -2.98 -1.05 11.93
C ARG A 36 -3.47 -0.32 10.69
N LEU A 37 -2.52 -0.07 9.80
CA LEU A 37 -2.80 0.35 8.45
C LEU A 37 -2.31 -0.75 7.50
N THR A 38 -3.20 -1.26 6.67
CA THR A 38 -2.86 -2.19 5.58
C THR A 38 -3.12 -1.50 4.25
N ALA A 39 -2.18 -1.60 3.32
CA ALA A 39 -2.34 -1.12 1.96
C ALA A 39 -1.98 -2.19 0.94
N VAL A 40 -2.63 -2.14 -0.22
CA VAL A 40 -2.30 -2.94 -1.40
C VAL A 40 -1.98 -1.99 -2.54
N ARG A 41 -0.85 -2.23 -3.22
CA ARG A 41 -0.45 -1.58 -4.47
C ARG A 41 -0.50 -2.62 -5.57
N THR A 42 -1.44 -2.50 -6.51
CA THR A 42 -1.59 -3.45 -7.62
C THR A 42 -2.34 -2.82 -8.80
N GLY A 43 -2.54 -3.59 -9.87
CA GLY A 43 -3.28 -3.15 -11.04
C GLY A 43 -3.41 -4.27 -12.06
N THR A 44 -4.03 -3.96 -13.19
CA THR A 44 -4.20 -4.92 -14.31
C THR A 44 -2.97 -5.01 -15.22
N ARG A 45 -1.97 -4.14 -15.01
CA ARG A 45 -0.68 -4.10 -15.71
C ARG A 45 0.46 -4.37 -14.74
N LEU A 46 1.59 -4.84 -15.27
CA LEU A 46 2.83 -5.03 -14.49
C LEU A 46 3.35 -3.71 -13.89
N GLU A 47 3.27 -2.63 -14.65
CA GLU A 47 3.58 -1.29 -14.15
C GLU A 47 2.36 -0.72 -13.45
N THR A 48 2.57 -0.26 -12.21
CA THR A 48 1.50 0.29 -11.37
C THR A 48 1.87 1.66 -10.81
N ASN A 49 0.86 2.46 -10.48
CA ASN A 49 1.03 3.73 -9.79
C ASN A 49 1.89 3.57 -8.53
N SER A 50 2.64 4.62 -8.16
CA SER A 50 3.59 4.54 -7.06
C SER A 50 2.91 4.54 -5.69
N LEU A 51 3.60 3.95 -4.72
CA LEU A 51 3.33 4.08 -3.30
C LEU A 51 4.68 4.04 -2.57
N TYR A 52 4.86 4.91 -1.59
CA TYR A 52 6.09 5.05 -0.84
C TYR A 52 5.80 4.99 0.65
N VAL A 53 6.76 4.46 1.40
CA VAL A 53 6.76 4.46 2.86
C VAL A 53 7.97 5.21 3.41
N ALA A 54 7.76 6.05 4.42
CA ALA A 54 8.83 6.68 5.18
C ALA A 54 8.64 6.40 6.67
N ARG A 55 9.71 5.95 7.33
CA ARG A 55 9.76 5.82 8.79
C ARG A 55 10.34 7.10 9.38
N ARG A 56 9.63 7.69 10.34
CA ARG A 56 10.05 8.89 11.09
C ARG A 56 10.50 10.05 10.20
N PRO A 57 9.71 10.45 9.17
CA PRO A 57 10.07 11.63 8.38
C PRO A 57 10.10 12.89 9.26
N PRO A 58 10.83 13.96 8.88
CA PRO A 58 11.00 15.16 9.71
C PRO A 58 9.69 15.80 10.19
N PHE A 59 8.63 15.77 9.38
CA PHE A 59 7.31 16.30 9.75
C PHE A 59 6.45 15.35 10.61
N ALA A 60 6.84 14.08 10.74
CA ALA A 60 6.18 13.08 11.58
C ALA A 60 7.24 12.18 12.27
N PRO A 61 8.03 12.75 13.20
CA PRO A 61 9.23 12.09 13.73
C PRO A 61 8.93 10.81 14.53
N ASP A 62 7.71 10.66 15.03
CA ASP A 62 7.26 9.50 15.80
C ASP A 62 6.44 8.49 14.98
N GLY A 63 6.24 8.76 13.68
CA GLY A 63 5.29 8.02 12.85
C GLY A 63 5.90 7.25 11.68
N VAL A 64 5.04 6.51 10.98
CA VAL A 64 5.30 5.97 9.64
C VAL A 64 4.29 6.59 8.69
N VAL A 65 4.73 7.01 7.51
CA VAL A 65 3.90 7.68 6.51
C VAL A 65 3.87 6.85 5.24
N LEU A 66 2.66 6.63 4.70
CA LEU A 66 2.44 6.16 3.34
C LEU A 66 1.99 7.33 2.47
N ALA A 67 2.55 7.43 1.27
CA ALA A 67 2.20 8.47 0.31
C ALA A 67 2.30 7.94 -1.12
N SER A 68 1.44 8.43 -2.01
CA SER A 68 1.48 8.11 -3.45
C SER A 68 2.75 8.63 -4.12
N GLU A 69 3.33 9.71 -3.59
CA GLU A 69 4.55 10.36 -4.05
C GLU A 69 5.39 10.76 -2.83
N ALA A 70 6.71 10.87 -2.99
CA ALA A 70 7.59 11.41 -1.96
C ALA A 70 7.44 12.95 -1.90
N PRO A 71 6.74 13.52 -0.89
CA PRO A 71 6.35 14.92 -0.86
C PRO A 71 7.46 15.86 -0.37
N GLU A 72 8.49 15.31 0.28
CA GLU A 72 9.57 16.10 0.88
C GLU A 72 10.94 15.51 0.53
N ALA A 73 11.83 16.38 0.05
CA ALA A 73 13.24 16.08 -0.10
C ALA A 73 13.93 16.04 1.28
N GLY A 74 14.59 14.93 1.61
CA GLY A 74 15.32 14.77 2.87
C GLY A 74 14.78 13.68 3.80
N ALA A 75 13.53 13.25 3.60
CA ALA A 75 13.03 12.01 4.21
C ALA A 75 13.48 10.78 3.42
N ALA A 76 13.80 9.69 4.13
CA ALA A 76 14.17 8.42 3.53
C ALA A 76 12.91 7.66 3.08
N TRP A 77 12.41 7.99 1.89
CA TRP A 77 11.29 7.30 1.25
C TRP A 77 11.76 6.00 0.60
N SER A 78 11.11 4.90 0.94
CA SER A 78 11.30 3.61 0.29
C SER A 78 10.09 3.31 -0.60
N PRO A 79 10.27 2.92 -1.87
CA PRO A 79 9.15 2.48 -2.70
C PRO A 79 8.56 1.19 -2.12
N VAL A 80 7.23 1.08 -2.17
CA VAL A 80 6.52 -0.18 -1.96
C VAL A 80 6.50 -0.93 -3.29
N ASP A 81 6.85 -2.22 -3.31
CA ASP A 81 6.92 -3.00 -4.54
C ASP A 81 5.58 -3.07 -5.28
N GLY A 82 5.63 -3.19 -6.60
CA GLY A 82 4.41 -3.34 -7.41
C GLY A 82 3.77 -4.70 -7.15
N HIS A 83 2.44 -4.77 -7.15
CA HIS A 83 1.69 -5.98 -6.83
C HIS A 83 2.08 -6.55 -5.47
N SER A 84 2.07 -5.69 -4.44
CA SER A 84 2.38 -6.09 -3.08
C SER A 84 1.36 -5.53 -2.10
N TRP A 85 1.35 -6.11 -0.91
CA TRP A 85 0.73 -5.48 0.25
C TRP A 85 1.81 -4.98 1.21
N ILE A 86 1.45 -3.97 2.00
CA ILE A 86 2.24 -3.43 3.10
C ILE A 86 1.33 -3.25 4.32
N GLU A 87 1.83 -3.64 5.49
CA GLU A 87 1.16 -3.42 6.77
C GLU A 87 2.07 -2.60 7.69
N ILE A 88 1.46 -1.65 8.39
CA ILE A 88 2.08 -0.80 9.38
C ILE A 88 1.36 -1.04 10.70
N ASP A 89 2.11 -1.49 11.70
CA ASP A 89 1.64 -1.71 13.06
C ASP A 89 1.74 -0.41 13.89
N ALA A 90 0.97 -0.32 14.97
CA ALA A 90 0.98 0.84 15.89
C ALA A 90 2.36 1.13 16.52
N ASP A 91 3.25 0.14 16.61
CA ASP A 91 4.61 0.29 17.12
C ASP A 91 5.62 0.77 16.05
N GLY A 92 5.15 1.02 14.83
CA GLY A 92 5.99 1.40 13.69
C GLY A 92 6.64 0.21 12.99
N GLY A 93 6.26 -1.02 13.33
CA GLY A 93 6.53 -2.21 12.54
C GLY A 93 6.02 -2.02 11.10
N VAL A 94 6.82 -2.43 10.12
CA VAL A 94 6.42 -2.41 8.71
C VAL A 94 6.75 -3.77 8.11
N ARG A 95 5.78 -4.39 7.46
CA ARG A 95 5.89 -5.67 6.77
C ARG A 95 5.32 -5.53 5.38
N SER A 96 5.91 -6.21 4.41
CA SER A 96 5.41 -6.20 3.02
C SER A 96 5.71 -7.50 2.32
N GLU A 97 4.84 -7.89 1.39
CA GLU A 97 5.00 -9.11 0.60
C GLU A 97 4.31 -8.95 -0.76
N VAL A 98 4.88 -9.59 -1.78
CA VAL A 98 4.33 -9.63 -3.15
C VAL A 98 3.08 -10.53 -3.18
N LEU A 99 2.10 -10.14 -3.97
CA LEU A 99 0.82 -10.84 -4.17
C LEU A 99 0.94 -12.10 -5.04
#